data_AF-H3GWD2-F1
#
_entry.id   AF-H3GWD2-F1
#
_cell.length_a   1.000
_cell.length_b   1.000
_cell.length_c   1.000
_cell.angle_alpha   90.00
_cell.angle_beta   90.00
_cell.angle_gamma   90.00
#
_symmetry.space_group_name_H-M   'P 1'
#
loop_
_entity.id
_entity.type
_entity.pdbx_description
1 polymer ?
#
loop_
_entity_poly.entity_id
_entity_poly.type
_entity_poly.pdbx_seq_one_letter_code
_entity_poly.pdbx_strand_id
1 'polypeptide(L)'
;MNLRNWLKEGQSADNVANLLNLDDKVDSVLSNPNFNALAKYISKFNKRNPEKKVSMIEVLTNRYGEPAVSKMLVAAKNVESRKVWATKLQGDQVAGWINSEKTAVDVFKILKLNDAATLPLKTRNLEAWKNYVTILTKRKLGPATTMFETFRNVYKDDGLAKLIETSKMQVGVGPVAMDLKTSLFTSWKTEKITKSTISTKIFGLKNGDDGDKVTKLIIAQYKEYLKTGSLYLVKGTR
;
A
#
# COMPACT_ATOMS: atom_id res chain seq x y z
N MET A 1 14.96 -10.88 33.44
CA MET A 1 14.05 -9.95 32.72
C MET A 1 13.42 -8.97 33.69
N ASN A 2 13.70 -7.67 33.57
CA ASN A 2 13.48 -6.68 34.64
C ASN A 2 12.19 -5.85 34.51
N LEU A 3 11.08 -6.49 34.07
CA LEU A 3 9.82 -5.80 33.78
C LEU A 3 9.29 -4.95 34.95
N ARG A 4 9.51 -5.40 36.19
CA ARG A 4 9.01 -4.69 37.38
C ARG A 4 9.77 -3.39 37.61
N ASN A 5 11.09 -3.36 37.41
CA ASN A 5 11.86 -2.14 37.62
C ASN A 5 11.56 -1.11 36.53
N TRP A 6 11.49 -1.52 35.26
CA TRP A 6 11.12 -0.60 34.17
C TRP A 6 9.75 0.05 34.39
N LEU A 7 8.77 -0.70 34.94
CA LEU A 7 7.47 -0.12 35.31
C LEU A 7 7.54 0.84 36.50
N LYS A 8 8.48 0.67 37.43
CA LYS A 8 8.69 1.59 38.57
C LYS A 8 9.41 2.86 38.11
N GLU A 9 10.37 2.71 37.22
CA GLU A 9 11.14 3.80 36.61
C GLU A 9 10.35 4.58 35.55
N GLY A 10 9.14 4.13 35.19
CA GLY A 10 8.29 4.81 34.21
C GLY A 10 8.83 4.74 32.78
N GLN A 11 9.57 3.69 32.43
CA GLN A 11 10.17 3.55 31.10
C GLN A 11 9.11 3.55 30.00
N SER A 12 9.37 4.23 28.89
CA SER A 12 8.49 4.16 27.72
C SER A 12 8.52 2.76 27.09
N ALA A 13 7.44 2.37 26.41
CA ALA A 13 7.42 1.10 25.69
C ALA A 13 8.49 1.02 24.59
N ASP A 14 8.80 2.16 23.95
CA ASP A 14 9.88 2.27 22.96
C ASP A 14 11.26 2.02 23.58
N ASN A 15 11.51 2.58 24.76
CA ASN A 15 12.78 2.32 25.46
C ASN A 15 12.88 0.87 25.91
N VAL A 16 11.80 0.28 26.41
CA VAL A 16 11.78 -1.15 26.77
C VAL A 16 11.99 -2.04 25.54
N ALA A 17 11.44 -1.67 24.37
CA ALA A 17 11.71 -2.37 23.13
C ALA A 17 13.21 -2.34 22.74
N ASN A 18 13.90 -1.21 22.95
CA ASN A 18 15.35 -1.11 22.79
C ASN A 18 16.10 -2.02 23.77
N LEU A 19 15.76 -1.96 25.06
CA LEU A 19 16.41 -2.76 26.10
C LEU A 19 16.21 -4.27 25.93
N LEU A 20 15.13 -4.66 25.26
CA LEU A 20 14.84 -6.05 24.90
C LEU A 20 15.54 -6.50 23.62
N ASN A 21 16.32 -5.63 22.98
CA ASN A 21 16.99 -5.90 21.70
C ASN A 21 16.03 -6.55 20.71
N LEU A 22 14.82 -5.98 20.57
CA LEU A 22 13.94 -6.39 19.50
C LEU A 22 14.66 -6.06 18.19
N ASP A 23 14.96 -7.10 17.40
CA ASP A 23 15.83 -7.03 16.22
C ASP A 23 15.59 -5.76 15.41
N ASP A 24 16.66 -5.05 15.02
CA ASP A 24 16.55 -3.82 14.21
C ASP A 24 15.93 -4.06 12.81
N LYS A 25 15.65 -5.32 12.45
CA LYS A 25 15.01 -5.71 11.20
C LYS A 25 13.53 -6.03 11.43
N VAL A 26 12.67 -5.28 10.74
CA VAL A 26 11.21 -5.45 10.82
C VAL A 26 10.76 -6.90 10.56
N ASP A 27 11.37 -7.62 9.61
CA ASP A 27 10.94 -8.96 9.17
C ASP A 27 11.11 -10.06 10.23
N SER A 28 12.01 -9.88 11.21
CA SER A 28 12.29 -10.86 12.27
C SER A 28 11.65 -10.50 13.61
N VAL A 29 11.09 -9.29 13.77
CA VAL A 29 10.64 -8.79 15.08
C VAL A 29 9.60 -9.69 15.76
N LEU A 30 8.69 -10.31 14.99
CA LEU A 30 7.67 -11.22 15.53
C LEU A 30 8.21 -12.60 15.93
N SER A 31 9.40 -12.95 15.44
CA SER A 31 10.12 -14.18 15.81
C SER A 31 11.10 -13.96 16.95
N ASN A 32 11.29 -12.71 17.38
CA ASN A 32 12.22 -12.39 18.45
C ASN A 32 11.73 -13.00 19.79
N PRO A 33 12.59 -13.73 20.53
CA PRO A 33 12.19 -14.39 21.77
C PRO A 33 11.70 -13.40 22.85
N ASN A 34 12.13 -12.14 22.78
CA ASN A 34 11.73 -11.08 23.70
C ASN A 34 10.45 -10.34 23.27
N PHE A 35 9.85 -10.65 22.11
CA PHE A 35 8.63 -10.00 21.64
C PHE A 35 7.48 -10.12 22.66
N ASN A 36 7.30 -11.32 23.22
CA ASN A 36 6.30 -11.59 24.25
C ASN A 36 6.60 -10.85 25.58
N ALA A 37 7.87 -10.53 25.86
CA ALA A 37 8.25 -9.74 27.02
C ALA A 37 7.75 -8.29 26.88
N LEU A 38 7.91 -7.69 25.70
CA LEU A 38 7.39 -6.36 25.42
C LEU A 38 5.86 -6.34 25.49
N ALA A 39 5.18 -7.35 24.93
CA ALA A 39 3.72 -7.45 25.03
C ALA A 39 3.23 -7.51 26.49
N LYS A 40 3.92 -8.28 27.34
CA LYS A 40 3.65 -8.33 28.79
C LYS A 40 3.93 -6.98 29.46
N TYR A 41 4.98 -6.27 29.05
CA TYR A 41 5.29 -4.92 29.54
C TYR A 41 4.14 -3.95 29.24
N ILE A 42 3.78 -3.80 27.97
CA ILE A 42 2.73 -2.90 27.49
C ILE A 42 1.40 -3.19 28.20
N SER A 43 1.04 -4.47 28.34
CA SER A 43 -0.18 -4.85 29.07
C SER A 43 -0.18 -4.35 30.53
N LYS A 44 0.94 -4.49 31.25
CA LYS A 44 1.06 -4.00 32.63
C LYS A 44 1.14 -2.48 32.71
N PHE A 45 1.83 -1.85 31.76
CA PHE A 45 1.92 -0.40 31.66
C PHE A 45 0.53 0.23 31.46
N ASN A 46 -0.27 -0.30 30.52
CA ASN A 46 -1.62 0.20 30.23
C ASN A 46 -2.60 -0.02 31.39
N LYS A 47 -2.42 -1.08 32.19
CA LYS A 47 -3.22 -1.30 33.41
C LYS A 47 -2.94 -0.26 34.49
N ARG A 48 -1.69 0.23 34.57
CA ARG A 48 -1.30 1.29 35.52
C ARG A 48 -1.59 2.69 35.01
N ASN A 49 -1.67 2.86 33.69
CA ASN A 49 -1.86 4.15 33.01
C ASN A 49 -3.07 4.08 32.06
N PRO A 50 -4.31 4.00 32.59
CA PRO A 50 -5.51 3.82 31.76
C PRO A 50 -5.76 4.99 30.80
N GLU A 51 -5.33 6.20 31.16
CA GLU A 51 -5.48 7.42 30.35
C GLU A 51 -4.40 7.59 29.28
N LYS A 52 -3.29 6.83 29.38
CA LYS A 52 -2.12 6.95 28.49
C LYS A 52 -1.69 5.58 27.98
N LYS A 53 -2.62 4.87 27.37
CA LYS A 53 -2.35 3.53 26.82
C LYS A 53 -1.43 3.62 25.61
N VAL A 54 -0.50 2.69 25.55
CA VAL A 54 0.40 2.49 24.40
C VAL A 54 0.00 1.21 23.69
N SER A 55 0.07 1.18 22.37
CA SER A 55 -0.20 -0.04 21.60
C SER A 55 1.09 -0.68 21.08
N MET A 56 1.09 -2.01 20.90
CA MET A 56 2.24 -2.69 20.29
C MET A 56 2.45 -2.26 18.84
N ILE A 57 1.37 -2.01 18.09
CA ILE A 57 1.48 -1.56 16.70
C ILE A 57 2.15 -0.20 16.62
N GLU A 58 1.81 0.74 17.50
CA GLU A 58 2.42 2.08 17.57
C GLU A 58 3.92 2.01 17.82
N VAL A 59 4.37 1.18 18.78
CA VAL A 59 5.80 0.97 19.05
C VAL A 59 6.53 0.44 17.82
N LEU A 60 5.92 -0.51 17.10
CA LEU A 60 6.52 -1.06 15.88
C LEU A 60 6.55 -0.02 14.74
N THR A 61 5.49 0.77 14.57
CA THR A 61 5.41 1.79 13.51
C THR A 61 6.35 2.96 13.78
N ASN A 62 6.51 3.38 15.04
CA ASN A 62 7.47 4.41 15.44
C ASN A 62 8.91 3.98 15.14
N ARG A 63 9.21 2.70 15.30
CA ARG A 63 10.54 2.13 15.08
C ARG A 63 10.86 1.87 13.61
N TYR A 64 9.96 1.20 12.89
CA TYR A 64 10.26 0.69 11.54
C TYR A 64 9.60 1.48 10.42
N GLY A 65 8.70 2.40 10.76
CA GLY A 65 7.82 3.05 9.80
C GLY A 65 6.64 2.18 9.39
N GLU A 66 5.50 2.82 9.21
CA GLU A 66 4.24 2.16 8.93
C GLU A 66 4.24 1.27 7.66
N PRO A 67 4.83 1.69 6.51
CA PRO A 67 4.91 0.86 5.32
C PRO A 67 5.64 -0.47 5.55
N ALA A 68 6.72 -0.44 6.32
CA ALA A 68 7.53 -1.61 6.58
C ALA A 68 6.79 -2.59 7.50
N VAL A 69 6.14 -2.07 8.54
CA VAL A 69 5.32 -2.85 9.46
C VAL A 69 4.14 -3.51 8.71
N SER A 70 3.39 -2.77 7.90
CA SER A 70 2.27 -3.34 7.13
C SER A 70 2.72 -4.48 6.21
N LYS A 71 3.81 -4.25 5.45
CA LYS A 71 4.39 -5.26 4.56
C LYS A 71 4.78 -6.53 5.31
N MET A 72 5.41 -6.37 6.46
CA MET A 72 5.83 -7.49 7.32
C MET A 72 4.61 -8.24 7.88
N LEU A 73 3.59 -7.53 8.37
CA LEU A 73 2.40 -8.16 8.93
C LEU A 73 1.65 -9.00 7.90
N VAL A 74 1.50 -8.51 6.67
CA VAL A 74 0.93 -9.30 5.55
C VAL A 74 1.75 -10.57 5.33
N ALA A 75 3.08 -10.47 5.31
CA ALA A 75 3.95 -11.63 5.12
C ALA A 75 3.86 -12.65 6.26
N ALA A 76 3.84 -12.16 7.51
CA ALA A 76 3.88 -12.98 8.70
C ALA A 76 2.58 -13.77 8.94
N LYS A 77 1.45 -13.36 8.35
CA LYS A 77 0.19 -14.12 8.39
C LYS A 77 0.27 -15.47 7.69
N ASN A 78 1.21 -15.65 6.78
CA ASN A 78 1.44 -16.91 6.07
C ASN A 78 2.40 -17.86 6.80
N VAL A 79 2.84 -17.51 8.01
CA VAL A 79 3.74 -18.34 8.81
C VAL A 79 3.09 -18.65 10.14
N GLU A 80 2.81 -19.93 10.36
CA GLU A 80 1.91 -20.39 11.42
C GLU A 80 2.33 -19.89 12.81
N SER A 81 3.64 -19.94 13.11
CA SER A 81 4.19 -19.43 14.39
C SER A 81 4.02 -17.93 14.61
N ARG A 82 3.80 -17.14 13.56
CA ARG A 82 3.66 -15.67 13.61
C ARG A 82 2.22 -15.19 13.35
N LYS A 83 1.37 -16.06 12.81
CA LYS A 83 0.04 -15.73 12.27
C LYS A 83 -0.88 -15.06 13.29
N VAL A 84 -0.88 -15.53 14.54
CA VAL A 84 -1.71 -14.97 15.61
C VAL A 84 -1.33 -13.52 15.89
N TRP A 85 -0.05 -13.24 16.11
CA TRP A 85 0.45 -11.89 16.35
C TRP A 85 0.26 -10.99 15.12
N ALA A 86 0.57 -11.50 13.92
CA ALA A 86 0.44 -10.74 12.69
C ALA A 86 -1.02 -10.34 12.42
N THR A 87 -1.97 -11.24 12.64
CA THR A 87 -3.41 -10.97 12.48
C THR A 87 -3.89 -9.94 13.48
N LYS A 88 -3.52 -10.08 14.76
CA LYS A 88 -3.87 -9.13 15.81
C LYS A 88 -3.34 -7.72 15.49
N LEU A 89 -2.05 -7.61 15.21
CA LEU A 89 -1.40 -6.32 14.96
C LEU A 89 -1.91 -5.65 13.68
N GLN A 90 -2.25 -6.43 12.65
CA GLN A 90 -2.88 -5.87 11.45
C GLN A 90 -4.31 -5.38 11.74
N GLY A 91 -5.03 -6.05 12.64
CA GLY A 91 -6.31 -5.55 13.17
C GLY A 91 -6.15 -4.23 13.92
N ASP A 92 -5.16 -4.15 14.82
CA ASP A 92 -4.85 -2.93 15.58
C ASP A 92 -4.44 -1.78 14.63
N GLN A 93 -3.66 -2.06 13.59
CA GLN A 93 -3.28 -1.09 12.55
C GLN A 93 -4.51 -0.53 11.82
N VAL A 94 -5.41 -1.41 11.36
CA VAL A 94 -6.64 -0.99 10.69
C VAL A 94 -7.55 -0.19 11.62
N ALA A 95 -7.69 -0.60 12.88
CA ALA A 95 -8.47 0.12 13.86
C ALA A 95 -7.89 1.54 14.09
N GLY A 96 -6.57 1.67 14.16
CA GLY A 96 -5.89 2.97 14.24
C GLY A 96 -6.22 3.88 13.06
N TRP A 97 -6.19 3.36 11.83
CA TRP A 97 -6.58 4.12 10.63
C TRP A 97 -8.04 4.57 10.67
N ILE A 98 -8.96 3.69 11.06
CA ILE A 98 -10.39 4.01 11.17
C ILE A 98 -10.65 5.07 12.24
N ASN A 99 -10.07 4.91 13.43
CA ASN A 99 -10.24 5.84 14.55
C ASN A 99 -9.64 7.22 14.26
N SER A 100 -8.66 7.27 13.36
CA SER A 100 -8.06 8.51 12.86
C SER A 100 -8.71 9.02 11.57
N GLU A 101 -9.89 8.48 11.22
CA GLU A 101 -10.73 8.84 10.07
C GLU A 101 -9.97 8.82 8.73
N LYS A 102 -8.98 7.94 8.57
CA LYS A 102 -8.17 7.87 7.36
C LYS A 102 -8.98 7.34 6.18
N THR A 103 -8.99 8.06 5.08
CA THR A 103 -9.60 7.60 3.83
C THR A 103 -8.76 6.49 3.18
N ALA A 104 -9.33 5.80 2.19
CA ALA A 104 -8.59 4.87 1.35
C ALA A 104 -7.37 5.55 0.69
N VAL A 105 -7.49 6.82 0.27
CA VAL A 105 -6.39 7.59 -0.33
C VAL A 105 -5.32 7.94 0.70
N ASP A 106 -5.69 8.24 1.94
CA ASP A 106 -4.72 8.51 3.00
C ASP A 106 -3.89 7.27 3.30
N VAL A 107 -4.53 6.11 3.51
CA VAL A 107 -3.80 4.86 3.75
C VAL A 107 -2.97 4.46 2.52
N PHE A 108 -3.44 4.74 1.30
CA PHE A 108 -2.65 4.54 0.08
C PHE A 108 -1.32 5.29 0.12
N LYS A 109 -1.36 6.57 0.54
CA LYS A 109 -0.16 7.42 0.68
C LYS A 109 0.70 7.00 1.87
N ILE A 110 0.09 6.67 3.01
CA ILE A 110 0.82 6.21 4.19
C ILE A 110 1.62 4.96 3.85
N LEU A 111 1.03 4.02 3.10
CA LEU A 111 1.68 2.79 2.64
C LEU A 111 2.64 2.97 1.45
N LYS A 112 2.92 4.23 1.06
CA LYS A 112 3.83 4.63 -0.02
C LYS A 112 3.46 4.07 -1.39
N LEU A 113 2.17 3.83 -1.63
CA LEU A 113 1.68 3.34 -2.93
C LEU A 113 1.54 4.47 -3.97
N ASN A 114 1.74 5.72 -3.56
CA ASN A 114 1.72 6.93 -4.40
C ASN A 114 3.09 7.30 -5.00
N ASP A 115 4.12 6.47 -4.76
CA ASP A 115 5.45 6.65 -5.31
C ASP A 115 5.78 5.45 -6.21
N ALA A 116 6.02 5.71 -7.49
CA ALA A 116 6.32 4.66 -8.47
C ALA A 116 7.62 3.89 -8.14
N ALA A 117 8.58 4.52 -7.45
CA ALA A 117 9.84 3.90 -7.07
C ALA A 117 9.66 2.74 -6.06
N THR A 118 8.53 2.70 -5.34
CA THR A 118 8.24 1.63 -4.37
C THR A 118 7.62 0.38 -4.98
N LEU A 119 7.44 0.37 -6.31
CA LEU A 119 6.79 -0.70 -7.07
C LEU A 119 5.38 -1.02 -6.51
N PRO A 120 4.46 -0.04 -6.53
CA PRO A 120 3.18 -0.11 -5.84
C PRO A 120 2.28 -1.26 -6.30
N LEU A 121 2.45 -1.75 -7.54
CA LEU A 121 1.70 -2.90 -8.07
C LEU A 121 2.26 -4.26 -7.63
N LYS A 122 3.48 -4.31 -7.11
CA LYS A 122 4.20 -5.53 -6.70
C LYS A 122 4.29 -5.69 -5.18
N THR A 123 4.37 -4.58 -4.46
CA THR A 123 4.57 -4.60 -3.00
C THR A 123 3.37 -5.18 -2.25
N ARG A 124 3.64 -5.89 -1.14
CA ARG A 124 2.59 -6.40 -0.23
C ARG A 124 1.79 -5.28 0.45
N ASN A 125 2.28 -4.05 0.42
CA ASN A 125 1.51 -2.89 0.87
C ASN A 125 0.21 -2.70 0.08
N LEU A 126 0.18 -3.12 -1.20
CA LEU A 126 -1.05 -3.11 -1.97
C LEU A 126 -2.10 -4.06 -1.39
N GLU A 127 -1.68 -5.22 -0.88
CA GLU A 127 -2.58 -6.17 -0.21
C GLU A 127 -3.11 -5.61 1.12
N ALA A 128 -2.24 -5.00 1.93
CA ALA A 128 -2.66 -4.30 3.15
C ALA A 128 -3.71 -3.21 2.85
N TRP A 129 -3.48 -2.42 1.80
CA TRP A 129 -4.43 -1.40 1.34
C TRP A 129 -5.76 -1.99 0.85
N LYS A 130 -5.75 -3.05 0.02
CA LYS A 130 -6.98 -3.73 -0.44
C LYS A 130 -7.81 -4.26 0.74
N ASN A 131 -7.15 -4.82 1.74
CA ASN A 131 -7.81 -5.29 2.96
C ASN A 131 -8.48 -4.14 3.72
N TYR A 132 -7.81 -2.98 3.81
CA TYR A 132 -8.38 -1.78 4.42
C TYR A 132 -9.63 -1.29 3.68
N VAL A 133 -9.54 -1.12 2.35
CA VAL A 133 -10.69 -0.71 1.51
C VAL A 133 -11.86 -1.68 1.66
N THR A 134 -11.59 -2.98 1.70
CA THR A 134 -12.63 -4.00 1.92
C THR A 134 -13.36 -3.79 3.24
N ILE A 135 -12.65 -3.41 4.30
CA ILE A 135 -13.24 -3.14 5.61
C ILE A 135 -14.05 -1.85 5.58
N LEU A 136 -13.55 -0.77 4.98
CA LEU A 136 -14.30 0.47 4.80
C LEU A 136 -15.62 0.23 4.07
N THR A 137 -15.58 -0.49 2.94
CA THR A 137 -16.78 -0.82 2.16
C THR A 137 -17.77 -1.66 2.97
N LYS A 138 -17.30 -2.73 3.63
CA LYS A 138 -18.18 -3.60 4.44
C LYS A 138 -18.84 -2.86 5.60
N ARG A 139 -18.13 -1.91 6.20
CA ARG A 139 -18.63 -1.10 7.33
C ARG A 139 -19.34 0.18 6.89
N LYS A 140 -19.43 0.45 5.57
CA LYS A 140 -19.98 1.68 4.99
C LYS A 140 -19.32 2.95 5.56
N LEU A 141 -18.00 2.91 5.73
CA LEU A 141 -17.20 4.01 6.26
C LEU A 141 -16.54 4.79 5.11
N GLY A 142 -16.99 6.02 4.90
CA GLY A 142 -16.49 6.89 3.83
C GLY A 142 -17.05 6.55 2.43
N PRO A 143 -16.64 7.31 1.40
CA PRO A 143 -17.09 7.07 0.04
C PRO A 143 -16.53 5.73 -0.48
N ALA A 144 -17.37 4.99 -1.20
CA ALA A 144 -16.89 3.84 -1.95
C ALA A 144 -15.83 4.30 -2.96
N THR A 145 -14.71 3.59 -3.04
CA THR A 145 -13.72 3.81 -4.08
C THR A 145 -13.20 2.48 -4.60
N THR A 146 -12.88 2.45 -5.89
CA THR A 146 -12.21 1.33 -6.53
C THR A 146 -10.70 1.53 -6.55
N MET A 147 -9.97 0.44 -6.82
CA MET A 147 -8.53 0.51 -7.09
C MET A 147 -8.24 1.46 -8.25
N PHE A 148 -8.97 1.32 -9.35
CA PHE A 148 -8.79 2.18 -10.51
C PHE A 148 -8.96 3.66 -10.17
N GLU A 149 -10.04 4.04 -9.48
CA GLU A 149 -10.29 5.43 -9.08
C GLU A 149 -9.19 5.97 -8.15
N THR A 150 -8.76 5.18 -7.17
CA THR A 150 -7.69 5.60 -6.26
C THR A 150 -6.38 5.82 -7.01
N PHE A 151 -5.95 4.85 -7.82
CA PHE A 151 -4.72 4.98 -8.60
C PHE A 151 -4.80 6.14 -9.60
N ARG A 152 -5.92 6.31 -10.30
CA ARG A 152 -6.11 7.41 -11.26
C ARG A 152 -6.13 8.77 -10.57
N ASN A 153 -6.78 8.89 -9.41
CA ASN A 153 -6.80 10.14 -8.66
C ASN A 153 -5.38 10.55 -8.20
N VAL A 154 -4.60 9.58 -7.71
CA VAL A 154 -3.26 9.82 -7.18
C VAL A 154 -2.23 10.07 -8.28
N TYR A 155 -2.19 9.21 -9.30
CA TYR A 155 -1.17 9.28 -10.35
C TYR A 155 -1.55 10.14 -11.56
N LYS A 156 -2.82 10.53 -11.67
CA LYS A 156 -3.40 11.11 -12.90
C LYS A 156 -3.28 10.16 -14.09
N ASP A 157 -3.85 10.55 -15.22
CA ASP A 157 -4.00 9.66 -16.38
C ASP A 157 -2.66 9.25 -16.99
N ASP A 158 -1.77 10.21 -17.24
CA ASP A 158 -0.44 9.96 -17.79
C ASP A 158 0.44 9.18 -16.82
N GLY A 159 0.49 9.59 -15.55
CA GLY A 159 1.29 8.93 -14.52
C GLY A 159 0.83 7.49 -14.28
N LEU A 160 -0.48 7.24 -14.23
CA LEU A 160 -1.02 5.89 -14.08
C LEU A 160 -0.68 5.03 -15.30
N ALA A 161 -0.82 5.57 -16.51
CA ALA A 161 -0.49 4.84 -17.73
C ALA A 161 1.00 4.46 -17.77
N LYS A 162 1.90 5.38 -17.40
CA LYS A 162 3.34 5.12 -17.30
C LYS A 162 3.68 4.10 -16.22
N LEU A 163 3.04 4.18 -15.05
CA LEU A 163 3.23 3.23 -13.96
C LEU A 163 2.86 1.80 -14.40
N ILE A 164 1.71 1.64 -15.06
CA ILE A 164 1.24 0.35 -15.58
C ILE A 164 2.23 -0.20 -16.62
N GLU A 165 2.58 0.62 -17.61
CA GLU A 165 3.41 0.19 -18.74
C GLU A 165 4.82 -0.22 -18.29
N THR A 166 5.40 0.50 -17.33
CA THR A 166 6.74 0.19 -16.78
C THR A 166 6.73 -0.99 -15.81
N SER A 167 5.61 -1.27 -15.14
CA SER A 167 5.51 -2.35 -14.15
C SER A 167 5.05 -3.69 -14.71
N LYS A 168 4.41 -3.72 -15.89
CA LYS A 168 3.72 -4.92 -16.41
C LYS A 168 4.61 -6.16 -16.61
N MET A 169 5.91 -5.98 -16.83
CA MET A 169 6.86 -7.08 -17.02
C MET A 169 7.35 -7.68 -15.70
N GLN A 170 6.99 -7.10 -14.56
CA GLN A 170 7.38 -7.64 -13.26
C GLN A 170 6.56 -8.89 -12.93
N VAL A 171 7.23 -9.90 -12.41
CA VAL A 171 6.60 -11.16 -11.97
C VAL A 171 5.48 -10.87 -10.97
N GLY A 172 4.29 -11.43 -11.24
CA GLY A 172 3.09 -11.27 -10.42
C GLY A 172 2.27 -9.99 -10.66
N VAL A 173 2.75 -9.05 -11.49
CA VAL A 173 2.06 -7.77 -11.75
C VAL A 173 1.10 -7.83 -12.95
N GLY A 174 1.31 -8.79 -13.88
CA GLY A 174 0.55 -8.89 -15.13
C GLY A 174 -0.97 -8.74 -14.98
N PRO A 175 -1.65 -9.53 -14.13
CA PRO A 175 -3.11 -9.44 -13.96
C PRO A 175 -3.58 -8.06 -13.48
N VAL A 176 -3.00 -7.54 -12.39
CA VAL A 176 -3.41 -6.23 -11.83
C VAL A 176 -3.12 -5.07 -12.79
N ALA A 177 -1.99 -5.13 -13.52
CA ALA A 177 -1.67 -4.14 -14.54
C ALA A 177 -2.65 -4.18 -15.71
N MET A 178 -3.08 -5.38 -16.12
CA MET A 178 -4.06 -5.54 -17.20
C MET A 178 -5.44 -5.03 -16.80
N ASP A 179 -5.89 -5.31 -15.57
CA ASP A 179 -7.16 -4.79 -15.04
C ASP A 179 -7.16 -3.26 -15.01
N LEU A 180 -6.11 -2.65 -14.43
CA LEU A 180 -5.97 -1.19 -14.37
C LEU A 180 -5.90 -0.56 -15.77
N LYS A 181 -5.18 -1.19 -16.70
CA LYS A 181 -5.10 -0.73 -18.09
C LYS A 181 -6.45 -0.79 -18.79
N THR A 182 -7.20 -1.86 -18.56
CA THR A 182 -8.55 -2.04 -19.12
C THR A 182 -9.49 -0.96 -18.63
N SER A 183 -9.51 -0.71 -17.31
CA SER A 183 -10.30 0.38 -16.73
C SER A 183 -9.87 1.74 -17.27
N LEU A 184 -8.56 2.01 -17.37
CA LEU A 184 -8.04 3.28 -17.85
C LEU A 184 -8.43 3.56 -19.30
N PHE A 185 -8.22 2.60 -20.21
CA PHE A 185 -8.54 2.78 -21.62
C PHE A 185 -10.05 2.85 -21.87
N THR A 186 -10.83 2.08 -21.10
CA THR A 186 -12.29 2.17 -21.15
C THR A 186 -12.75 3.56 -20.70
N SER A 187 -12.16 4.11 -19.64
CA SER A 187 -12.49 5.46 -19.16
C SER A 187 -12.16 6.52 -20.20
N TRP A 188 -10.95 6.48 -20.79
CA TRP A 188 -10.56 7.41 -21.86
C TRP A 188 -11.51 7.33 -23.06
N LYS A 189 -11.95 6.12 -23.43
CA LYS A 189 -12.92 5.93 -24.52
C LYS A 189 -14.26 6.56 -24.18
N THR A 190 -14.78 6.34 -22.96
CA THR A 190 -16.02 6.95 -22.47
C THR A 190 -15.94 8.47 -22.43
N GLU A 191 -14.78 9.00 -22.06
CA GLU A 191 -14.45 10.44 -22.05
C GLU A 191 -14.18 11.01 -23.45
N LYS A 192 -14.40 10.20 -24.51
CA LYS A 192 -14.23 10.57 -25.92
C LYS A 192 -12.82 11.05 -26.25
N ILE A 193 -11.80 10.48 -25.59
CA ILE A 193 -10.40 10.66 -25.97
C ILE A 193 -10.17 9.91 -27.28
N THR A 194 -9.86 10.68 -28.33
CA THR A 194 -9.68 10.18 -29.69
C THR A 194 -8.21 9.91 -30.01
N LYS A 195 -7.95 9.23 -31.14
CA LYS A 195 -6.60 9.02 -31.67
C LYS A 195 -5.81 10.33 -31.86
N SER A 196 -6.49 11.43 -32.18
CA SER A 196 -5.88 12.75 -32.41
C SER A 196 -5.69 13.57 -31.13
N THR A 197 -6.45 13.28 -30.07
CA THR A 197 -6.43 14.10 -28.84
C THR A 197 -5.69 13.46 -27.67
N ILE A 198 -5.37 12.16 -27.72
CA ILE A 198 -4.65 11.48 -26.62
C ILE A 198 -3.31 12.16 -26.27
N SER A 199 -2.50 12.53 -27.28
CA SER A 199 -1.19 13.14 -27.04
C SER A 199 -1.29 14.44 -26.23
N THR A 200 -2.27 15.28 -26.55
CA THR A 200 -2.45 16.58 -25.90
C THR A 200 -3.25 16.47 -24.60
N LYS A 201 -4.37 15.76 -24.59
CA LYS A 201 -5.28 15.69 -23.43
C LYS A 201 -4.77 14.82 -22.29
N ILE A 202 -4.13 13.70 -22.61
CA ILE A 202 -3.63 12.77 -21.57
C ILE A 202 -2.21 13.15 -21.19
N PHE A 203 -1.33 13.35 -22.18
CA PHE A 203 0.10 13.51 -21.94
C PHE A 203 0.59 14.97 -21.99
N GLY A 204 -0.27 15.94 -22.28
CA GLY A 204 0.11 17.36 -22.33
C GLY A 204 1.15 17.70 -23.40
N LEU A 205 1.33 16.84 -24.41
CA LEU A 205 2.37 17.02 -25.44
C LEU A 205 2.04 18.23 -26.33
N LYS A 206 3.07 19.01 -26.66
CA LYS A 206 2.98 20.15 -27.59
C LYS A 206 3.12 19.66 -29.04
N ASN A 207 2.74 20.51 -30.00
CA ASN A 207 2.92 20.20 -31.43
C ASN A 207 4.40 19.92 -31.74
N GLY A 208 4.67 18.78 -32.36
CA GLY A 208 6.03 18.32 -32.68
C GLY A 208 6.75 17.57 -31.56
N ASP A 209 6.15 17.47 -30.37
CA ASP A 209 6.64 16.62 -29.29
C ASP A 209 5.97 15.25 -29.35
N ASP A 210 6.76 14.21 -29.59
CA ASP A 210 6.25 12.85 -29.63
C ASP A 210 6.29 12.13 -28.26
N GLY A 211 6.82 12.77 -27.22
CA GLY A 211 7.00 12.22 -25.88
C GLY A 211 8.09 11.14 -25.78
N ASP A 212 8.28 10.63 -24.56
CA ASP A 212 9.23 9.55 -24.28
C ASP A 212 8.78 8.20 -24.90
N LYS A 213 9.70 7.22 -24.92
CA LYS A 213 9.45 5.89 -25.54
C LYS A 213 8.24 5.18 -24.93
N VAL A 214 8.01 5.34 -23.63
CA VAL A 214 6.88 4.73 -22.91
C VAL A 214 5.56 5.39 -23.32
N THR A 215 5.55 6.71 -23.44
CA THR A 215 4.41 7.53 -23.86
C THR A 215 4.00 7.16 -25.29
N LYS A 216 4.96 7.08 -26.22
CA LYS A 216 4.73 6.62 -27.60
C LYS A 216 4.05 5.24 -27.64
N LEU A 217 4.54 4.31 -26.83
CA LEU A 217 4.03 2.95 -26.75
C LEU A 217 2.60 2.92 -26.20
N ILE A 218 2.30 3.68 -25.14
CA ILE A 218 0.94 3.77 -24.59
C ILE A 218 -0.03 4.37 -25.61
N ILE A 219 0.38 5.45 -26.30
CA ILE A 219 -0.44 6.10 -27.34
C ILE A 219 -0.74 5.09 -28.46
N ALA A 220 0.26 4.33 -28.92
CA ALA A 220 0.07 3.31 -29.95
C ALA A 220 -0.89 2.21 -29.49
N GLN A 221 -0.73 1.71 -28.26
CA GLN A 221 -1.62 0.71 -27.66
C GLN A 221 -3.07 1.21 -27.57
N TYR A 222 -3.30 2.45 -27.15
CA TYR A 222 -4.65 3.02 -27.06
C TYR A 222 -5.27 3.24 -28.44
N LYS A 223 -4.49 3.73 -29.42
CA LYS A 223 -4.94 3.88 -30.80
C LYS A 223 -5.38 2.54 -31.40
N GLU A 224 -4.68 1.45 -31.05
CA GLU A 224 -5.04 0.10 -31.47
C GLU A 224 -6.28 -0.41 -30.75
N TYR A 225 -6.38 -0.22 -29.43
CA TYR A 225 -7.58 -0.53 -28.66
C TYR A 225 -8.85 0.14 -29.22
N LEU A 226 -8.76 1.40 -29.67
CA LEU A 226 -9.88 2.09 -30.30
C LEU A 226 -10.32 1.45 -31.63
N LYS A 227 -9.43 0.74 -32.35
CA LYS A 227 -9.78 0.03 -33.60
C LYS A 227 -10.39 -1.33 -33.31
N THR A 228 -9.78 -2.09 -32.41
CA THR A 228 -10.08 -3.51 -32.22
C THR A 228 -11.10 -3.77 -31.12
N GLY A 229 -11.30 -2.81 -30.22
CA GLY A 229 -12.04 -3.01 -28.97
C GLY A 229 -11.34 -3.95 -27.98
N SER A 230 -10.12 -4.42 -28.28
CA SER A 230 -9.42 -5.44 -27.51
C SER A 230 -7.99 -5.03 -27.17
N LEU A 231 -7.62 -5.26 -25.92
CA LEU A 231 -6.26 -5.05 -25.41
C LEU A 231 -5.32 -6.23 -25.68
N TYR A 232 -5.85 -7.39 -26.10
CA TYR A 232 -5.09 -8.63 -26.29
C TYR A 232 -4.43 -8.75 -27.66
N LEU A 233 -4.77 -7.87 -28.61
CA LEU A 233 -4.30 -7.93 -30.00
C LEU A 233 -3.10 -7.02 -30.28
N VAL A 234 -2.59 -6.30 -29.29
CA VAL A 234 -1.37 -5.49 -29.47
C VAL A 234 -0.16 -6.43 -29.48
N LYS A 235 0.15 -6.98 -30.65
CA LYS A 235 1.38 -7.74 -30.91
C LYS A 235 2.56 -6.87 -30.48
N GLY A 236 3.31 -7.33 -29.48
CA GLY A 236 4.53 -6.70 -29.03
C GLY A 236 5.53 -6.62 -30.18
N THR A 237 5.94 -5.41 -30.53
CA THR A 237 7.23 -5.23 -31.20
C THR A 237 8.31 -5.56 -30.17
N ARG A 238 9.05 -6.63 -30.46
CA ARG A 238 10.30 -7.01 -29.78
C ARG A 238 11.30 -5.85 -29.80
#